data_AF-A0A7V9GJ68-F1
#
_entry.id   AF-A0A7V9GJ68-F1
#
_cell.length_a   1.000
_cell.length_b   1.000
_cell.length_c   1.000
_cell.angle_alpha   90.00
_cell.angle_beta   90.00
_cell.angle_gamma   90.00
#
_symmetry.space_group_name_H-M   'P 1'
#
loop_
_entity.id
_entity.type
_entity.pdbx_description
1 polymer ?
#
loop_
_entity_poly.entity_id
_entity_poly.type
_entity_poly.pdbx_seq_one_letter_code
_entity_poly.pdbx_strand_id
1 'polypeptide(L)'
;MARRKNTTDAKADEAKVKDAKRPASGIPGALSDLKDLAVSYAKQETIDPLRGLGRFVGLGVAGSLLLGVGVSLLGLAGLRALQTETGSTFTGNWSWAPYLIAFVLLLGLAAMAGSAITKESRKREDRT
;
A
#
# COMPACT_ATOMS: atom_id res chain seq x y z
N MET A 1 50.41 7.60 -54.13
CA MET A 1 50.04 8.36 -52.91
C MET A 1 49.53 7.38 -51.85
N ALA A 2 50.36 7.04 -50.87
CA ALA A 2 49.99 6.13 -49.78
C ALA A 2 49.29 6.90 -48.66
N ARG A 3 47.98 6.68 -48.49
CA ARG A 3 47.15 7.32 -47.46
C ARG A 3 47.56 6.78 -46.08
N ARG A 4 48.38 7.52 -45.32
CA ARG A 4 48.67 7.23 -43.91
C ARG A 4 47.35 7.27 -43.13
N LYS A 5 46.96 6.15 -42.54
CA LYS A 5 45.83 6.11 -41.59
C LYS A 5 46.29 6.77 -40.30
N ASN A 6 45.57 7.80 -39.85
CA ASN A 6 45.88 8.51 -38.60
C ASN A 6 45.48 7.65 -37.40
N THR A 7 46.25 7.77 -36.33
CA THR A 7 46.13 6.99 -35.08
C THR A 7 44.80 7.17 -34.35
N THR A 8 44.05 8.23 -34.68
CA THR A 8 42.73 8.54 -34.12
C THR A 8 41.67 7.55 -34.61
N ASP A 9 41.72 7.19 -35.90
CA ASP A 9 40.77 6.25 -36.50
C ASP A 9 41.04 4.84 -35.99
N ALA A 10 42.31 4.48 -35.80
CA ALA A 10 42.69 3.19 -35.23
C ALA A 10 42.20 3.01 -33.78
N LYS A 11 42.22 4.09 -32.96
CA LYS A 11 41.73 4.05 -31.58
C LYS A 11 40.21 4.01 -31.50
N ALA A 12 39.51 4.67 -32.44
CA ALA A 12 38.06 4.62 -32.56
C ALA A 12 37.58 3.24 -33.03
N ASP A 13 38.27 2.63 -34.00
CA ASP A 13 38.03 1.24 -34.40
C ASP A 13 38.34 0.26 -33.26
N GLU A 14 39.44 0.44 -32.52
CA GLU A 14 39.74 -0.41 -31.36
C GLU A 14 38.71 -0.29 -30.23
N ALA A 15 38.22 0.91 -29.93
CA ALA A 15 37.17 1.10 -28.92
C ALA A 15 35.87 0.42 -29.36
N LYS A 16 35.48 0.60 -30.63
CA LYS A 16 34.26 0.02 -31.20
C LYS A 16 34.34 -1.51 -31.33
N VAL A 17 35.53 -2.06 -31.59
CA VAL A 17 35.78 -3.52 -31.66
C VAL A 17 35.84 -4.15 -30.26
N LYS A 18 36.33 -3.42 -29.24
CA LYS A 18 36.33 -3.89 -27.84
C LYS A 18 34.91 -3.97 -27.24
N ASP A 19 34.02 -3.06 -27.63
CA ASP A 19 32.61 -3.11 -27.20
C ASP A 19 31.79 -4.18 -27.94
N ALA A 20 32.09 -4.44 -29.21
CA ALA A 20 31.43 -5.50 -29.99
C ALA A 20 31.93 -6.92 -29.68
N LYS A 21 33.08 -7.05 -29.00
CA LYS A 21 33.71 -8.33 -28.67
C LYS A 21 33.81 -8.55 -27.16
N ARG A 22 32.72 -8.30 -26.42
CA ARG A 22 32.52 -9.05 -25.18
C ARG A 22 32.13 -10.47 -25.60
N PRO A 23 32.97 -11.49 -25.32
CA PRO A 23 32.57 -12.85 -25.63
C PRO A 23 31.27 -13.10 -24.88
N ALA A 24 30.25 -13.65 -25.56
CA ALA A 24 29.21 -14.38 -24.87
C ALA A 24 29.94 -15.39 -24.00
N SER A 25 30.05 -15.09 -22.70
CA SER A 25 30.60 -16.02 -21.72
C SER A 25 29.77 -17.29 -21.90
N GLY A 26 30.44 -18.42 -22.11
CA GLY A 26 29.79 -19.70 -22.43
C GLY A 26 28.64 -20.02 -21.47
N ILE A 27 27.81 -21.02 -21.78
CA ILE A 27 26.54 -21.40 -21.09
C ILE A 27 26.25 -20.74 -19.71
N PRO A 28 27.14 -20.78 -18.69
CA PRO A 28 27.02 -19.94 -17.48
C PRO A 28 26.68 -18.44 -17.67
N GLY A 29 27.27 -17.74 -18.65
CA GLY A 29 27.06 -16.31 -18.91
C GLY A 29 25.75 -16.01 -19.61
N ALA A 30 25.34 -16.86 -20.54
CA ALA A 30 24.01 -16.78 -21.11
C ALA A 30 22.92 -16.95 -20.03
N LEU A 31 23.12 -17.86 -19.08
CA LEU A 31 22.19 -18.05 -17.96
C LEU A 31 22.13 -16.83 -17.02
N SER A 32 23.25 -16.13 -16.78
CA SER A 32 23.22 -14.89 -16.00
C SER A 32 22.46 -13.78 -16.72
N ASP A 33 22.63 -13.65 -18.04
CA ASP A 33 21.97 -12.64 -18.84
C ASP A 33 20.45 -12.89 -18.93
N LEU A 34 20.03 -14.15 -19.09
CA LEU A 34 18.61 -14.54 -19.04
C LEU A 34 17.99 -14.25 -17.67
N LYS A 35 18.71 -14.56 -16.59
CA LYS A 35 18.27 -14.27 -15.22
C LYS A 35 18.09 -12.77 -15.02
N ASP A 36 19.06 -11.96 -15.42
CA ASP A 36 18.98 -10.50 -15.26
C ASP A 36 17.83 -9.91 -16.07
N LEU A 37 17.57 -10.44 -17.26
CA LEU A 37 16.43 -10.03 -18.08
C LEU A 37 15.09 -10.39 -17.41
N ALA A 38 14.95 -11.62 -16.90
CA ALA A 38 13.76 -12.07 -16.18
C ALA A 38 13.51 -11.25 -14.90
N VAL A 39 14.58 -10.96 -14.14
CA VAL A 39 14.49 -10.10 -12.95
C VAL A 39 14.13 -8.66 -13.32
N SER A 40 14.68 -8.11 -14.41
CA SER A 40 14.35 -6.76 -14.86
C SER A 40 12.89 -6.65 -15.31
N TYR A 41 12.36 -7.68 -15.96
CA TYR A 41 10.99 -7.72 -16.43
C TYR A 41 10.02 -7.87 -15.26
N ALA A 42 10.32 -8.79 -14.34
CA ALA A 42 9.56 -8.91 -13.11
C ALA A 42 9.55 -7.59 -12.33
N LYS A 43 10.67 -6.86 -12.26
CA LYS A 43 10.71 -5.52 -11.66
C LYS A 43 9.91 -4.48 -12.45
N GLN A 44 9.99 -4.45 -13.77
CA GLN A 44 9.21 -3.49 -14.57
C GLN A 44 7.70 -3.72 -14.41
N GLU A 45 7.26 -4.97 -14.49
CA GLU A 45 5.85 -5.30 -14.40
C GLU A 45 5.31 -5.23 -12.96
N THR A 46 6.16 -5.30 -11.92
CA THR A 46 5.73 -5.23 -10.51
C THR A 46 5.88 -3.85 -9.87
N ILE A 47 6.81 -3.00 -10.32
CA ILE A 47 7.05 -1.69 -9.68
C ILE A 47 5.87 -0.74 -9.88
N ASP A 48 5.29 -0.69 -11.08
CA ASP A 48 4.10 0.15 -11.35
C ASP A 48 2.89 -0.25 -10.49
N PRO A 49 2.49 -1.53 -10.39
CA PRO A 49 1.39 -1.91 -9.50
C PRO A 49 1.72 -1.72 -8.02
N LEU A 50 2.98 -1.90 -7.58
CA LEU A 50 3.36 -1.71 -6.18
C LEU A 50 3.31 -0.25 -5.75
N ARG A 51 3.62 0.68 -6.66
CA ARG A 51 3.51 2.12 -6.42
C ARG A 51 2.05 2.56 -6.23
N GLY A 52 1.12 1.95 -6.97
CA GLY A 52 -0.32 2.13 -6.79
C GLY A 52 -0.82 1.58 -5.44
N LEU A 53 -0.34 0.40 -5.05
CA LEU A 53 -0.70 -0.23 -3.78
C LEU A 53 -0.24 0.58 -2.57
N GLY A 54 0.97 1.16 -2.62
CA GLY A 54 1.49 1.99 -1.54
C GLY A 54 0.58 3.18 -1.21
N ARG A 55 0.01 3.85 -2.23
CA ARG A 55 -0.92 4.97 -2.00
C ARG A 55 -2.27 4.49 -1.47
N PHE A 56 -2.78 3.37 -1.96
CA PHE A 56 -4.02 2.78 -1.46
C PHE A 56 -3.89 2.38 0.02
N VAL A 57 -2.82 1.67 0.39
CA VAL A 57 -2.55 1.29 1.78
C VAL A 57 -2.33 2.53 2.65
N GLY A 58 -1.56 3.52 2.17
CA GLY A 58 -1.35 4.77 2.90
C GLY A 58 -2.64 5.53 3.19
N LEU A 59 -3.53 5.65 2.20
CA LEU A 59 -4.86 6.26 2.37
C LEU A 59 -5.75 5.41 3.28
N GLY A 60 -5.68 4.08 3.19
CA GLY A 60 -6.41 3.17 4.07
C GLY A 60 -5.99 3.31 5.54
N VAL A 61 -4.68 3.38 5.80
CA VAL A 61 -4.15 3.59 7.16
C VAL A 61 -4.54 4.96 7.69
N ALA A 62 -4.31 6.03 6.92
CA ALA A 62 -4.69 7.38 7.33
C ALA A 62 -6.21 7.50 7.60
N GLY A 63 -7.03 6.91 6.72
CA GLY A 63 -8.47 6.83 6.90
C GLY A 63 -8.86 6.05 8.15
N SER A 64 -8.27 4.88 8.38
CA SER A 64 -8.58 4.06 9.57
C SER A 64 -8.26 4.79 10.88
N LEU A 65 -7.15 5.54 10.93
CA LEU A 65 -6.77 6.35 12.08
C LEU A 65 -7.77 7.49 12.29
N LEU A 66 -8.09 8.23 11.23
CA LEU A 66 -9.04 9.34 11.31
C LEU A 66 -10.43 8.87 11.76
N LEU A 67 -10.90 7.74 11.23
CA LEU A 67 -12.16 7.12 11.60
C LEU A 67 -12.14 6.63 13.05
N GLY A 68 -11.06 5.97 13.49
CA GLY A 68 -10.92 5.50 14.87
C GLY A 68 -10.95 6.66 15.87
N VAL A 69 -10.21 7.75 15.58
CA VAL A 69 -10.22 8.96 16.41
C VAL A 69 -11.61 9.62 16.40
N GLY A 70 -12.21 9.78 15.22
CA GLY A 70 -13.53 10.40 15.08
C GLY A 70 -14.61 9.66 15.87
N VAL A 71 -14.66 8.33 15.76
CA VAL A 71 -15.61 7.48 16.50
C VAL A 71 -15.37 7.56 18.01
N SER A 72 -14.11 7.59 18.45
CA SER A 72 -13.77 7.73 19.87
C SER A 72 -14.25 9.08 20.43
N LEU A 73 -14.00 10.17 19.69
CA LEU A 73 -14.47 11.51 20.08
C LEU A 73 -16.00 11.60 20.07
N LEU A 74 -16.67 10.98 19.11
CA LEU A 74 -18.13 10.94 19.05
C LEU A 74 -18.72 10.17 20.24
N GLY A 75 -18.09 9.06 20.62
CA GLY A 75 -18.47 8.29 21.81
C GLY A 75 -18.31 9.11 23.10
N LEU A 76 -17.20 9.83 23.25
CA LEU A 76 -16.98 10.73 24.39
C LEU A 76 -17.97 11.91 24.40
N ALA A 77 -18.26 12.51 23.25
CA ALA A 77 -19.23 13.59 23.12
C ALA A 77 -20.64 13.10 23.48
N GLY A 78 -21.04 11.92 22.99
CA GLY A 78 -22.33 11.30 23.34
C GLY A 78 -22.44 10.98 24.83
N LEU A 79 -21.39 10.41 25.42
CA LEU A 79 -21.31 10.17 26.86
C LEU A 79 -21.46 11.48 27.65
N ARG A 80 -20.77 12.54 27.22
CA ARG A 80 -20.84 13.85 27.85
C ARG A 80 -22.21 14.49 27.70
N ALA A 81 -22.85 14.38 26.54
CA ALA A 81 -24.21 14.86 26.33
C ALA A 81 -25.19 14.13 27.27
N LEU A 82 -25.09 12.80 27.38
CA LEU A 82 -25.89 12.02 28.32
C LEU A 82 -25.65 12.44 29.77
N GLN A 83 -24.40 12.65 30.18
CA GLN A 83 -24.11 13.06 31.55
C GLN A 83 -24.54 14.51 31.84
N THR A 84 -24.48 15.41 30.85
CA THR A 84 -24.81 16.83 31.01
C THR A 84 -26.32 17.06 31.04
N GLU A 85 -27.06 16.44 30.10
CA GLU A 85 -28.51 16.63 30.00
C GLU A 85 -29.28 15.87 31.07
N THR A 86 -28.77 14.72 31.52
CA THR A 86 -29.48 13.89 32.50
C THR A 86 -29.04 14.13 33.95
N GLY A 87 -28.03 14.97 34.20
CA GLY A 87 -27.73 15.64 35.48
C GLY A 87 -27.73 14.79 36.76
N SER A 88 -28.91 14.56 37.34
CA SER A 88 -29.12 13.78 38.58
C SER A 88 -29.65 12.35 38.36
N THR A 89 -30.20 12.04 37.17
CA THR A 89 -30.90 10.78 36.86
C THR A 89 -29.97 9.57 36.82
N PHE A 90 -28.70 9.75 36.42
CA PHE A 90 -27.69 8.69 36.39
C PHE A 90 -26.72 8.74 37.58
N THR A 91 -27.13 9.33 38.71
CA THR A 91 -26.29 9.38 39.91
C THR A 91 -26.54 8.17 40.83
N GLY A 92 -25.54 7.80 41.64
CA GLY A 92 -25.62 6.63 42.53
C GLY A 92 -25.54 5.28 41.79
N ASN A 93 -26.49 4.38 42.05
CA ASN A 93 -26.49 2.99 41.56
C ASN A 93 -26.72 2.85 40.03
N TRP A 94 -26.98 3.96 39.32
CA TRP A 94 -27.22 4.01 37.88
C TRP A 94 -26.09 4.69 37.09
N SER A 95 -24.97 5.01 37.74
CA SER A 95 -23.80 5.65 37.12
C SER A 95 -23.12 4.81 36.02
N TRP A 96 -23.38 3.50 35.97
CA TRP A 96 -22.85 2.60 34.93
C TRP A 96 -23.60 2.68 33.60
N ALA A 97 -24.87 3.13 33.61
CA ALA A 97 -25.73 3.11 32.43
C ALA A 97 -25.21 3.95 31.25
N PRO A 98 -24.69 5.18 31.46
CA PRO A 98 -24.12 5.99 30.36
C PRO A 98 -22.95 5.29 29.65
N TYR A 99 -22.10 4.59 30.40
CA TYR A 99 -20.97 3.85 29.84
C TYR A 99 -21.43 2.64 29.03
N LEU A 100 -22.47 1.94 29.51
CA LEU A 100 -23.02 0.76 28.82
C LEU A 100 -23.72 1.16 27.52
N ILE A 101 -24.43 2.30 27.49
CA ILE A 101 -25.03 2.86 26.27
C ILE A 101 -23.94 3.24 25.25
N ALA A 102 -22.91 3.96 25.69
CA ALA A 102 -21.78 4.31 24.82
C ALA A 102 -21.09 3.05 24.25
N PHE A 103 -20.92 2.02 25.08
CA PHE A 103 -20.35 0.74 24.65
C PHE A 103 -21.21 0.03 23.58
N VAL A 104 -22.53 -0.04 23.78
CA VAL A 104 -23.44 -0.64 22.78
C VAL A 104 -23.45 0.16 21.48
N LEU A 105 -23.41 1.48 21.54
CA LEU A 105 -23.30 2.33 20.34
C LEU A 105 -22.01 2.06 19.57
N LEU A 106 -20.87 1.96 20.27
CA LEU A 106 -19.59 1.63 19.65
C LEU A 106 -19.58 0.22 19.05
N LEU A 107 -20.19 -0.76 19.74
CA LEU A 107 -20.35 -2.11 19.20
C LEU A 107 -21.24 -2.13 17.95
N GLY A 108 -22.35 -1.38 17.95
CA GLY A 108 -23.23 -1.26 16.80
C GLY A 108 -22.52 -0.64 15.60
N LEU A 109 -21.72 0.41 15.84
CA LEU A 109 -20.94 1.05 14.80
C LEU A 109 -19.83 0.15 14.25
N ALA A 110 -19.16 -0.62 15.12
CA ALA A 110 -18.18 -1.62 14.72
C ALA A 110 -18.82 -2.75 13.89
N ALA A 111 -20.01 -3.23 14.29
CA ALA A 111 -20.76 -4.24 13.56
C ALA A 111 -21.24 -3.73 12.18
N MET A 112 -21.67 -2.48 12.08
CA MET A 112 -22.00 -1.84 10.80
C MET A 112 -20.77 -1.71 9.91
N ALA A 113 -19.64 -1.24 10.45
CA ALA A 113 -18.39 -1.13 9.71
C ALA A 113 -17.92 -2.50 9.21
N GLY A 114 -17.95 -3.53 10.06
CA GLY A 114 -17.64 -4.91 9.69
C GLY A 114 -18.56 -5.43 8.59
N SER A 115 -19.88 -5.24 8.74
CA SER A 115 -20.87 -5.66 7.75
C SER A 115 -20.69 -4.95 6.41
N ALA A 116 -20.36 -3.66 6.40
CA ALA A 116 -20.09 -2.90 5.18
C ALA A 116 -18.88 -3.46 4.42
N ILE A 117 -17.84 -3.86 5.14
CA ILE A 117 -16.65 -4.50 4.54
C ILE A 117 -17.02 -5.87 3.97
N THR A 118 -17.76 -6.71 4.71
CA THR A 118 -18.11 -8.06 4.26
C THR A 118 -19.10 -8.07 3.08
N LYS A 119 -19.99 -7.07 3.00
CA LYS A 119 -21.01 -6.98 1.93
C LYS A 119 -20.39 -6.71 0.56
N GLU A 120 -19.31 -5.94 0.52
CA GLU A 120 -18.54 -5.69 -0.71
C GLU A 120 -17.78 -6.94 -1.19
N SER A 121 -17.26 -7.76 -0.26
CA SER A 121 -16.62 -9.04 -0.62
C SER A 121 -17.61 -10.01 -1.26
N ARG A 122 -18.81 -10.15 -0.68
CA ARG A 122 -19.85 -11.07 -1.19
C ARG A 122 -20.36 -10.67 -2.58
N LYS A 123 -20.58 -9.36 -2.81
CA LYS A 123 -21.09 -8.85 -4.09
C LYS A 123 -20.11 -9.04 -5.27
N ARG A 124 -18.82 -9.25 -4.99
CA ARG A 124 -17.82 -9.55 -6.04
C ARG A 124 -17.82 -11.00 -6.46
N GLU A 125 -18.12 -11.92 -5.54
CA GLU A 125 -18.22 -13.36 -5.80
C GLU A 125 -19.46 -13.69 -6.65
N ASP A 126 -20.58 -12.99 -6.41
CA ASP A 126 -21.82 -13.18 -7.20
C ASP A 126 -21.74 -12.63 -8.64
N ARG A 127 -20.65 -11.92 -9.00
CA ARG A 127 -20.47 -11.29 -10.33
C ARG A 127 -19.47 -12.05 -11.22
N THR A 128 -18.74 -13.01 -10.68
CA THR A 128 -17.80 -13.88 -11.42
C THR A 128 -18.46 -15.20 -11.75
#